data_AF-A0A3Q0KLS0-F1
#
_entry.id   AF-A0A3Q0KLS0-F1
#
_cell.length_a   1.000
_cell.length_b   1.000
_cell.length_c   1.000
_cell.angle_alpha   90.00
_cell.angle_beta   90.00
_cell.angle_gamma   90.00
#
_symmetry.space_group_name_H-M   'P 1'
#
loop_
_entity.id
_entity.type
_entity.pdbx_description
1 polymer ?
#
loop_
_entity_poly.entity_id
_entity_poly.type
_entity_poly.pdbx_seq_one_letter_code
_entity_poly.pdbx_strand_id
1 'polypeptide(L)'
;MPEFVAWAQSGTVDLDADEERSNTFTDRQLCESQDRFLLNSILIFVLRKGYTAILKEVIQLYGHLCLKPPPFCVWCCATVLFSKKLNENLLETDSNNCSLSTNYQDQLETLITVGNHLFPKLNDSLPYKPYINTYLKEARRVIMHLYLESSAPTCNYTLCFSKLNQHYSQSDLTDEVHNFRLRFLTLFVSETKVNCYLKERWFPARFNVFKKLQHLALDIVKHLPEVLLDKVGSSEWVYNDSILLELNTLLALIMRQQLIRKSSCTEEDLFELIHIYNSQSCPSQLL
;
A
#
# COMPACT_ATOMS: atom_id res chain seq x y z
N MET A 1 -8.85 0.66 -7.07
CA MET A 1 -8.43 1.63 -6.02
C MET A 1 -9.56 2.09 -5.11
N PRO A 2 -10.77 2.45 -5.59
CA PRO A 2 -11.85 2.92 -4.69
C PRO A 2 -12.16 1.95 -3.54
N GLU A 3 -12.15 0.64 -3.81
CA GLU A 3 -12.37 -0.42 -2.81
C GLU A 3 -11.30 -0.44 -1.71
N PHE A 4 -10.02 -0.32 -2.08
CA PHE A 4 -8.90 -0.27 -1.13
C PHE A 4 -8.96 0.98 -0.26
N VAL A 5 -9.36 2.11 -0.84
CA VAL A 5 -9.54 3.37 -0.12
C VAL A 5 -10.65 3.24 0.94
N ALA A 6 -11.79 2.68 0.56
CA ALA A 6 -12.91 2.46 1.47
C ALA A 6 -12.51 1.56 2.65
N TRP A 7 -11.72 0.52 2.39
CA TRP A 7 -11.23 -0.38 3.43
C TRP A 7 -10.23 0.33 4.37
N ALA A 8 -9.28 1.08 3.83
CA ALA A 8 -8.27 1.77 4.63
C ALA A 8 -8.85 2.91 5.49
N GLN A 9 -9.97 3.51 5.08
CA GLN A 9 -10.69 4.52 5.87
C GLN A 9 -11.49 3.92 7.06
N SER A 10 -11.70 2.60 7.09
CA SER A 10 -12.67 1.95 8.00
C SER A 10 -12.08 1.34 9.28
N GLY A 11 -10.77 1.45 9.55
CA GLY A 11 -10.15 0.73 10.67
C GLY A 11 -9.10 1.49 11.49
N THR A 12 -9.15 1.27 12.80
CA THR A 12 -8.08 1.55 13.76
C THR A 12 -6.97 0.52 13.56
N VAL A 13 -5.75 1.00 13.30
CA VAL A 13 -4.56 0.14 13.22
C VAL A 13 -4.13 -0.17 14.64
N ASP A 14 -4.16 -1.45 14.96
CA ASP A 14 -3.12 -2.02 15.76
C ASP A 14 -2.69 -3.32 15.08
N LEU A 15 -1.44 -3.37 14.63
CA LEU A 15 -0.84 -4.60 14.11
C LEU A 15 -0.28 -5.45 15.26
N ASP A 16 -0.26 -4.90 16.48
CA ASP A 16 0.29 -5.49 17.70
C ASP A 16 -0.63 -5.23 18.92
N ALA A 17 -1.93 -4.92 18.74
CA ALA A 17 -2.84 -4.79 19.90
C ALA A 17 -3.04 -6.18 20.46
N ASP A 18 -2.55 -6.36 21.68
CA ASP A 18 -3.12 -7.28 22.64
C ASP A 18 -4.65 -7.09 22.65
N GLU A 19 -5.38 -7.91 21.87
CA GLU A 19 -6.78 -8.20 22.19
C GLU A 19 -6.75 -8.74 23.62
N GLU A 20 -7.25 -7.93 24.55
CA GLU A 20 -7.39 -8.27 25.96
C GLU A 20 -7.86 -9.73 26.07
N ARG A 21 -7.06 -10.57 26.72
CA ARG A 21 -7.36 -11.97 26.99
C ARG A 21 -8.68 -12.11 27.76
N SER A 22 -9.77 -12.16 27.02
CA SER A 22 -11.03 -12.75 27.45
C SER A 22 -10.87 -14.26 27.30
N ASN A 23 -10.73 -14.97 28.42
CA ASN A 23 -10.45 -16.42 28.50
C ASN A 23 -11.61 -17.33 28.04
N THR A 24 -12.48 -16.87 27.15
CA THR A 24 -13.57 -17.67 26.57
C THR A 24 -13.77 -17.27 25.11
N PHE A 25 -12.91 -17.77 24.23
CA PHE A 25 -13.20 -17.78 22.80
C PHE A 25 -14.22 -18.90 22.53
N THR A 26 -15.28 -18.59 21.79
CA THR A 26 -16.07 -19.65 21.13
C THR A 26 -15.22 -20.31 20.04
N ASP A 27 -15.44 -21.60 19.72
CA ASP A 27 -14.70 -22.30 18.66
C ASP A 27 -14.67 -21.51 17.34
N ARG A 28 -15.76 -20.79 17.05
CA ARG A 28 -15.86 -19.89 15.90
C ARG A 28 -14.90 -18.70 15.97
N GLN A 29 -14.83 -18.01 17.10
CA GLN A 29 -13.92 -16.86 17.27
C GLN A 29 -12.45 -17.31 17.25
N LEU A 30 -12.16 -18.52 17.74
CA LEU A 30 -10.83 -19.10 17.66
C LEU A 30 -10.45 -19.41 16.21
N CYS A 31 -11.36 -20.04 15.45
CA CYS A 31 -11.12 -20.30 14.03
C CYS A 31 -10.95 -18.98 13.22
N GLU A 32 -11.78 -17.97 13.51
CA GLU A 32 -11.66 -16.64 12.88
C GLU A 32 -10.32 -15.94 13.20
N SER A 33 -9.76 -16.12 14.40
CA SER A 33 -8.46 -15.54 14.76
C SER A 33 -7.29 -16.29 14.12
N GLN A 34 -7.38 -17.62 13.99
CA GLN A 34 -6.40 -18.47 13.32
C GLN A 34 -6.33 -18.19 11.81
N ASP A 35 -7.48 -18.16 11.13
CA ASP A 35 -7.54 -17.82 9.70
C ASP A 35 -7.09 -16.37 9.46
N ARG A 36 -7.44 -15.43 10.35
CA ARG A 36 -6.91 -14.06 10.29
C ARG A 36 -5.39 -14.01 10.37
N PHE A 37 -4.78 -14.77 11.27
CA PHE A 37 -3.32 -14.85 11.39
C PHE A 37 -2.67 -15.35 10.07
N LEU A 38 -3.24 -16.37 9.45
CA LEU A 38 -2.76 -16.91 8.19
C LEU A 38 -2.95 -15.95 7.02
N LEU A 39 -4.12 -15.31 6.90
CA LEU A 39 -4.38 -14.31 5.87
C LEU A 39 -3.49 -13.07 6.02
N ASN A 40 -3.24 -12.62 7.25
CA ASN A 40 -2.30 -11.52 7.51
C ASN A 40 -0.89 -11.92 7.05
N SER A 41 -0.48 -13.16 7.34
CA SER A 41 0.80 -13.70 6.87
C SER A 41 0.88 -13.75 5.35
N ILE A 42 -0.15 -14.24 4.65
CA ILE A 42 -0.22 -14.25 3.18
C ILE A 42 -0.11 -12.82 2.64
N LEU A 43 -0.89 -11.88 3.19
CA LEU A 43 -0.92 -10.49 2.70
C LEU A 43 0.43 -9.79 2.88
N ILE A 44 1.08 -9.95 4.04
CA ILE A 44 2.42 -9.39 4.30
C ILE A 44 3.45 -10.01 3.34
N PHE A 45 3.43 -11.34 3.17
CA PHE A 45 4.35 -12.03 2.26
C PHE A 45 4.22 -11.52 0.82
N VAL A 46 2.98 -11.44 0.32
CA VAL A 46 2.68 -10.95 -1.04
C VAL A 46 3.17 -9.52 -1.24
N LEU A 47 2.96 -8.64 -0.25
CA LEU A 47 3.46 -7.27 -0.28
C LEU A 47 4.99 -7.22 -0.30
N ARG A 48 5.67 -7.98 0.57
CA ARG A 48 7.14 -8.04 0.65
C ARG A 48 7.77 -8.54 -0.65
N LYS A 49 7.20 -9.57 -1.26
CA LYS A 49 7.69 -10.14 -2.53
C LYS A 49 7.33 -9.30 -3.75
N GLY A 50 6.40 -8.36 -3.62
CA GLY A 50 5.93 -7.53 -4.74
C GLY A 50 5.01 -8.29 -5.71
N TYR A 51 4.33 -9.33 -5.24
CA TYR A 51 3.37 -10.15 -5.99
C TYR A 51 2.06 -9.39 -6.19
N THR A 52 2.11 -8.40 -7.09
CA THR A 52 0.99 -7.47 -7.30
C THR A 52 -0.22 -8.08 -8.01
N ALA A 53 -0.07 -9.19 -8.75
CA ALA A 53 -1.17 -9.77 -9.50
C ALA A 53 -2.17 -10.48 -8.57
N ILE A 54 -1.66 -11.13 -7.51
CA ILE A 54 -2.49 -11.87 -6.56
C ILE A 54 -3.12 -11.01 -5.45
N LEU A 55 -2.67 -9.77 -5.27
CA LEU A 55 -3.18 -8.89 -4.19
C LEU A 55 -4.71 -8.78 -4.18
N LYS A 56 -5.35 -8.74 -5.35
CA LYS A 56 -6.81 -8.68 -5.45
C LYS A 56 -7.48 -9.94 -4.90
N GLU A 57 -6.96 -11.12 -5.24
CA GLU A 57 -7.48 -12.40 -4.79
C GLU A 57 -7.32 -12.58 -3.27
N VAL A 58 -6.16 -12.21 -2.72
CA VAL A 58 -5.92 -12.25 -1.27
C VAL A 58 -6.92 -11.34 -0.54
N ILE A 59 -7.14 -10.13 -1.04
CA ILE A 59 -8.08 -9.15 -0.47
C ILE A 59 -9.52 -9.66 -0.55
N GLN A 60 -9.91 -10.31 -1.65
CA GLN A 60 -11.23 -10.94 -1.77
C GLN A 60 -11.39 -12.12 -0.81
N LEU A 61 -10.33 -12.86 -0.51
CA LEU A 61 -10.36 -13.97 0.45
C LEU A 61 -10.70 -13.51 1.87
N TYR A 62 -10.26 -12.31 2.30
CA TYR A 62 -10.75 -11.71 3.55
C TYR A 62 -12.28 -11.56 3.54
N GLY A 63 -12.84 -11.07 2.43
CA GLY A 63 -14.28 -10.90 2.25
C GLY A 63 -15.04 -12.22 2.32
N HIS A 64 -14.53 -13.28 1.68
CA HIS A 64 -15.13 -14.63 1.76
C HIS A 64 -15.17 -15.18 3.19
N LEU A 65 -14.19 -14.81 4.01
CA LEU A 65 -14.08 -15.19 5.41
C LEU A 65 -14.78 -14.23 6.38
N CYS A 66 -15.52 -13.23 5.87
CA CYS A 66 -16.14 -12.16 6.66
C CYS A 66 -15.13 -11.39 7.54
N LEU A 67 -13.86 -11.38 7.15
CA LEU A 67 -12.77 -10.66 7.81
C LEU A 67 -12.50 -9.33 7.09
N LYS A 68 -11.85 -8.41 7.79
CA LYS A 68 -11.34 -7.16 7.22
C LYS A 68 -9.81 -7.20 7.25
N PRO A 69 -9.11 -6.89 6.16
CA PRO A 69 -7.66 -6.80 6.20
C PRO A 69 -7.20 -5.60 7.03
N PRO A 70 -5.97 -5.67 7.58
CA PRO A 70 -5.41 -4.56 8.33
C PRO A 70 -5.33 -3.28 7.48
N PRO A 71 -5.84 -2.13 7.95
CA PRO A 71 -5.88 -0.88 7.18
C PRO A 71 -4.52 -0.45 6.64
N PHE A 72 -3.46 -0.69 7.42
CA PHE A 72 -2.09 -0.41 7.01
C PHE A 72 -1.65 -1.26 5.81
N CYS A 73 -1.94 -2.57 5.81
CA CYS A 73 -1.62 -3.44 4.69
C CYS A 73 -2.41 -3.02 3.44
N VAL A 74 -3.68 -2.66 3.59
CA VAL A 74 -4.51 -2.12 2.49
C VAL A 74 -3.90 -0.83 1.92
N TRP A 75 -3.42 0.07 2.78
CA TRP A 75 -2.71 1.28 2.34
C TRP A 75 -1.42 0.94 1.58
N CYS A 76 -0.63 -0.03 2.05
CA CYS A 76 0.54 -0.55 1.33
C CYS A 76 0.18 -1.14 -0.05
N CYS A 77 -0.90 -1.92 -0.15
CA CYS A 77 -1.40 -2.42 -1.44
C CYS A 77 -1.71 -1.24 -2.37
N ALA A 78 -2.41 -0.22 -1.86
CA ALA A 78 -2.84 0.91 -2.64
C ALA A 78 -1.66 1.77 -3.13
N THR A 79 -0.63 1.99 -2.29
CA THR A 79 0.57 2.74 -2.70
C THR A 79 1.38 2.00 -3.76
N VAL A 80 1.58 0.69 -3.59
CA VAL A 80 2.30 -0.15 -4.57
C VAL A 80 1.57 -0.18 -5.92
N LEU A 81 0.25 -0.42 -5.91
CA LEU A 81 -0.56 -0.49 -7.14
C LEU A 81 -0.68 0.88 -7.83
N PHE A 82 -0.84 1.96 -7.07
CA PHE A 82 -0.85 3.32 -7.61
C PHE A 82 0.44 3.61 -8.38
N SER A 83 1.58 3.34 -7.75
CA SER A 83 2.89 3.58 -8.36
C SER A 83 3.18 2.70 -9.56
N LYS A 84 2.76 1.42 -9.55
CA LYS A 84 2.92 0.50 -10.70
C LYS A 84 2.12 1.00 -11.90
N LYS A 85 0.81 1.26 -11.72
CA LYS A 85 -0.09 1.72 -12.78
C LYS A 85 0.37 3.05 -13.39
N LEU A 86 0.89 3.94 -12.55
CA LEU A 86 1.33 5.24 -13.00
C LEU A 86 2.64 5.15 -13.81
N ASN A 87 3.56 4.26 -13.43
CA ASN A 87 4.76 3.99 -14.22
C ASN A 87 4.43 3.36 -15.59
N GLU A 88 3.50 2.42 -15.65
CA GLU A 88 3.01 1.81 -16.90
C GLU A 88 2.41 2.88 -17.83
N ASN A 89 1.51 3.70 -17.32
CA ASN A 89 0.85 4.74 -18.14
C ASN A 89 1.81 5.84 -18.61
N LEU A 90 2.87 6.15 -17.85
CA LEU A 90 3.88 7.12 -18.28
C LEU A 90 4.78 6.59 -19.40
N LEU A 91 5.07 5.29 -19.41
CA LEU A 91 5.80 4.65 -20.51
C LEU A 91 4.97 4.63 -21.80
N GLU A 92 3.65 4.52 -21.69
CA GLU A 92 2.75 4.58 -22.84
C GLU A 92 2.52 6.00 -23.36
N THR A 93 2.73 7.03 -22.52
CA THR A 93 2.45 8.44 -22.84
C THR A 93 3.70 9.26 -23.15
N ASP A 94 4.61 8.71 -23.96
CA ASP A 94 5.75 9.43 -24.59
C ASP A 94 5.35 10.69 -25.39
N SER A 95 4.05 11.00 -25.51
CA SER A 95 3.57 12.29 -25.99
C SER A 95 3.61 13.37 -24.88
N ASN A 96 4.70 14.14 -24.92
CA ASN A 96 4.89 15.42 -24.24
C ASN A 96 3.70 16.37 -24.47
N ASN A 97 2.66 16.33 -23.63
CA ASN A 97 1.72 17.41 -23.26
C ASN A 97 0.38 16.91 -22.69
N CYS A 98 0.12 15.60 -22.60
CA CYS A 98 -1.13 15.13 -21.99
C CYS A 98 -1.10 15.32 -20.45
N SER A 99 -2.08 16.08 -19.96
CA SER A 99 -2.38 16.21 -18.53
C SER A 99 -2.75 14.84 -17.98
N LEU A 100 -2.13 14.44 -16.87
CA LEU A 100 -2.55 13.25 -16.13
C LEU A 100 -4.02 13.37 -15.74
N SER A 101 -4.79 12.28 -15.87
CA SER A 101 -6.22 12.29 -15.51
C SER A 101 -6.42 12.76 -14.06
N THR A 102 -7.45 13.55 -13.79
CA THR A 102 -7.86 14.03 -12.45
C THR A 102 -7.94 12.90 -11.41
N ASN A 103 -8.25 11.68 -11.86
CA ASN A 103 -8.25 10.47 -11.04
C ASN A 103 -6.92 10.23 -10.27
N TYR A 104 -5.77 10.62 -10.81
CA TYR A 104 -4.49 10.46 -10.12
C TYR A 104 -4.32 11.40 -8.94
N GLN A 105 -4.82 12.63 -9.05
CA GLN A 105 -4.80 13.61 -7.96
C GLN A 105 -5.65 13.10 -6.81
N ASP A 106 -6.86 12.65 -7.09
CA ASP A 106 -7.78 12.12 -6.07
C ASP A 106 -7.23 10.87 -5.38
N GLN A 107 -6.64 9.95 -6.17
CA GLN A 107 -6.00 8.76 -5.63
C GLN A 107 -4.81 9.11 -4.73
N LEU A 108 -3.92 10.00 -5.17
CA LEU A 108 -2.75 10.39 -4.39
C LEU A 108 -3.13 11.20 -3.14
N GLU A 109 -4.11 12.10 -3.23
CA GLU A 109 -4.65 12.86 -2.10
C GLU A 109 -5.20 11.91 -1.05
N THR A 110 -5.90 10.87 -1.49
CA THR A 110 -6.44 9.84 -0.62
C THR A 110 -5.33 9.05 0.06
N LEU A 111 -4.30 8.63 -0.68
CA LEU A 111 -3.14 7.93 -0.11
C LEU A 111 -2.42 8.79 0.93
N ILE A 112 -2.26 10.09 0.67
CA ILE A 112 -1.67 11.04 1.63
C ILE A 112 -2.56 11.16 2.87
N THR A 113 -3.87 11.33 2.70
CA THR A 113 -4.82 11.52 3.80
C THR A 113 -4.85 10.29 4.71
N VAL A 114 -5.01 9.10 4.14
CA VAL A 114 -5.01 7.84 4.87
C VAL A 114 -3.64 7.61 5.51
N GLY A 115 -2.54 7.82 4.78
CA GLY A 115 -1.20 7.63 5.32
C GLY A 115 -0.89 8.57 6.49
N ASN A 116 -1.35 9.81 6.45
CA ASN A 116 -1.24 10.76 7.57
C ASN A 116 -2.06 10.33 8.80
N HIS A 117 -3.17 9.62 8.59
CA HIS A 117 -3.98 9.06 9.67
C HIS A 117 -3.34 7.83 10.32
N LEU A 118 -2.67 7.00 9.51
CA LEU A 118 -2.00 5.77 9.96
C LEU A 118 -0.65 6.06 10.62
N PHE A 119 0.14 6.97 10.06
CA PHE A 119 1.53 7.22 10.45
C PHE A 119 1.75 7.52 11.95
N PRO A 120 0.95 8.39 12.61
CA PRO A 120 1.11 8.68 14.03
C PRO A 120 0.82 7.48 14.95
N LYS A 121 0.07 6.49 14.47
CA LYS A 121 -0.32 5.29 15.24
C LYS A 121 0.77 4.21 15.24
N LEU A 122 1.78 4.34 14.37
CA LEU A 122 2.86 3.36 14.26
C LEU A 122 3.90 3.58 15.36
N ASN A 123 4.40 2.51 15.96
CA ASN A 123 5.52 2.57 16.91
C ASN A 123 6.80 3.09 16.23
N ASP A 124 7.57 3.92 16.94
CA ASP A 124 8.84 4.50 16.47
C ASP A 124 9.92 3.43 16.21
N SER A 125 9.81 2.25 16.83
CA SER A 125 10.74 1.13 16.62
C SER A 125 10.58 0.42 15.27
N LEU A 126 9.49 0.67 14.54
CA LEU A 126 9.18 -0.06 13.31
C LEU A 126 10.12 0.33 12.15
N PRO A 127 10.79 -0.65 11.50
CA PRO A 127 11.83 -0.37 10.50
C PRO A 127 11.31 0.35 9.24
N TYR A 128 10.03 0.18 8.91
CA TYR A 128 9.40 0.81 7.75
C TYR A 128 8.93 2.25 8.00
N LYS A 129 8.86 2.72 9.26
CA LYS A 129 8.31 4.04 9.61
C LYS A 129 9.06 5.21 8.93
N PRO A 130 10.41 5.25 8.87
CA PRO A 130 11.13 6.31 8.17
C PRO A 130 10.80 6.38 6.66
N TYR A 131 10.57 5.23 6.04
CA TYR A 131 10.22 5.12 4.62
C TYR A 131 8.81 5.66 4.35
N ILE A 132 7.86 5.41 5.26
CA ILE A 132 6.51 6.00 5.17
C ILE A 132 6.58 7.51 5.24
N ASN A 133 7.31 8.08 6.20
CA ASN A 133 7.47 9.53 6.31
C ASN A 133 8.05 10.13 5.02
N THR A 134 9.08 9.48 4.47
CA THR A 134 9.72 9.89 3.21
C THR A 134 8.74 9.81 2.04
N TYR A 135 7.98 8.72 1.93
CA TYR A 135 6.92 8.57 0.92
C TYR A 135 5.88 9.68 1.02
N LEU A 136 5.38 9.98 2.23
CA LEU A 136 4.37 11.01 2.45
C LEU A 136 4.87 12.41 2.12
N LYS A 137 6.11 12.76 2.51
CA LYS A 137 6.73 14.03 2.13
C LYS A 137 6.84 14.18 0.61
N GLU A 138 7.31 13.12 -0.06
CA GLU A 138 7.43 13.09 -1.50
C GLU A 138 6.06 13.15 -2.20
N ALA A 139 5.07 12.40 -1.72
CA ALA A 139 3.71 12.41 -2.25
C ALA A 139 3.06 13.80 -2.15
N ARG A 140 3.20 14.49 -1.01
CA ARG A 140 2.76 15.89 -0.83
C ARG A 140 3.46 16.84 -1.79
N ARG A 141 4.74 16.60 -2.10
CA ARG A 141 5.45 17.38 -3.12
C ARG A 141 4.85 17.12 -4.50
N VAL A 142 4.70 15.86 -4.90
CA VAL A 142 4.18 15.46 -6.21
C VAL A 142 2.78 16.01 -6.45
N ILE A 143 1.88 15.88 -5.48
CA ILE A 143 0.49 16.32 -5.65
C ILE A 143 0.37 17.83 -5.91
N MET A 144 1.26 18.64 -5.33
CA MET A 144 1.28 20.08 -5.61
C MET A 144 1.63 20.38 -7.08
N HIS A 145 2.55 19.60 -7.67
CA HIS A 145 2.89 19.76 -9.09
C HIS A 145 1.75 19.28 -9.99
N LEU A 146 1.04 18.22 -9.59
CA LEU A 146 -0.16 17.78 -10.30
C LEU A 146 -1.26 18.85 -10.27
N TYR A 147 -1.52 19.48 -9.12
CA TYR A 147 -2.50 20.56 -9.06
C TYR A 147 -2.09 21.75 -9.94
N LEU A 148 -0.80 22.10 -9.96
CA LEU A 148 -0.29 23.15 -10.85
C LEU A 148 -0.49 22.80 -12.33
N GLU A 149 -0.17 21.57 -12.72
CA GLU A 149 -0.39 21.04 -14.08
C GLU A 149 -1.87 21.12 -14.48
N SER A 150 -2.79 20.71 -13.59
CA SER A 150 -4.23 20.76 -13.87
C SER A 150 -4.81 22.18 -13.90
N SER A 151 -4.24 23.11 -13.14
CA SER A 151 -4.70 24.49 -13.08
C SER A 151 -4.19 25.32 -14.27
N ALA A 152 -3.07 24.95 -14.88
CA ALA A 152 -2.42 25.74 -15.92
C ALA A 152 -3.31 26.05 -17.14
N PRO A 153 -4.11 25.12 -17.70
CA PRO A 153 -4.97 25.41 -18.85
C PRO A 153 -6.06 26.47 -18.58
N THR A 154 -6.51 26.59 -17.32
CA THR A 154 -7.59 27.52 -16.94
C THR A 154 -7.06 28.82 -16.32
N CYS A 155 -5.76 28.89 -16.04
CA CYS A 155 -5.13 29.94 -15.24
C CYS A 155 -5.80 30.17 -13.87
N ASN A 156 -6.61 29.23 -13.37
CA ASN A 156 -7.27 29.31 -12.08
C ASN A 156 -6.50 28.47 -11.04
N TYR A 157 -5.66 29.15 -10.26
CA TYR A 157 -4.82 28.53 -9.24
C TYR A 157 -5.48 28.47 -7.85
N THR A 158 -6.77 28.81 -7.72
CA THR A 158 -7.47 28.85 -6.42
C THR A 158 -7.41 27.51 -5.70
N LEU A 159 -7.67 26.41 -6.42
CA LEU A 159 -7.59 25.05 -5.85
C LEU A 159 -6.14 24.69 -5.47
N CYS A 160 -5.18 24.97 -6.36
CA CYS A 160 -3.76 24.72 -6.11
C CYS A 160 -3.27 25.50 -4.87
N PHE A 161 -3.69 26.76 -4.71
CA PHE A 161 -3.39 27.58 -3.54
C PHE A 161 -4.02 27.02 -2.25
N SER A 162 -5.29 26.60 -2.30
CA SER A 162 -5.94 25.93 -1.17
C SER A 162 -5.18 24.68 -0.74
N LYS A 163 -4.75 23.86 -1.71
CA LYS A 163 -3.98 22.64 -1.47
C LYS A 163 -2.56 22.92 -0.97
N LEU A 164 -1.94 24.02 -1.40
CA LEU A 164 -0.67 24.49 -0.86
C LEU A 164 -0.80 24.78 0.64
N ASN A 165 -1.84 25.49 1.06
CA ASN A 165 -2.07 25.78 2.49
C ASN A 165 -2.43 24.53 3.30
N GLN A 166 -3.09 23.54 2.70
CA GLN A 166 -3.40 22.26 3.34
C GLN A 166 -2.14 21.41 3.59
N HIS A 167 -1.27 21.27 2.58
CA HIS A 167 -0.11 20.37 2.64
C HIS A 167 1.15 21.02 3.22
N TYR A 168 1.26 22.35 3.10
CA TYR A 168 2.40 23.15 3.52
C TYR A 168 1.87 24.34 4.31
N SER A 169 1.58 24.16 5.60
CA SER A 169 0.97 25.21 6.43
C SER A 169 1.88 26.45 6.48
N GLN A 170 1.26 27.64 6.50
CA GLN A 170 1.98 28.89 6.76
C GLN A 170 2.55 28.95 8.19
N SER A 171 1.95 28.22 9.13
CA SER A 171 2.42 28.16 10.51
C SER A 171 3.64 27.25 10.71
N ASP A 172 4.03 26.48 9.69
CA ASP A 172 5.22 25.63 9.74
C ASP A 172 6.46 26.49 9.48
N LEU A 173 7.35 26.52 10.49
CA LEU A 173 8.54 27.38 10.51
C LEU A 173 9.78 26.72 9.89
N THR A 174 9.65 25.53 9.31
CA THR A 174 10.79 24.88 8.66
C THR A 174 11.17 25.58 7.36
N ASP A 175 12.46 25.79 7.15
CA ASP A 175 13.00 26.42 5.92
C ASP A 175 12.56 25.68 4.66
N GLU A 176 12.46 24.34 4.73
CA GLU A 176 11.98 23.52 3.63
C GLU A 176 10.56 23.91 3.20
N VAL A 177 9.64 24.04 4.16
CA VAL A 177 8.24 24.41 3.90
C VAL A 177 8.14 25.85 3.41
N HIS A 178 8.86 26.79 4.04
CA HIS A 178 8.84 28.19 3.63
C HIS A 178 9.36 28.37 2.19
N ASN A 179 10.50 27.76 1.86
CA ASN A 179 11.07 27.81 0.51
C ASN A 179 10.16 27.17 -0.54
N PHE A 180 9.50 26.07 -0.20
CA PHE A 180 8.55 25.40 -1.09
C PHE A 180 7.33 26.29 -1.36
N ARG A 181 6.75 26.87 -0.31
CA ARG A 181 5.62 27.81 -0.44
C ARG A 181 6.00 29.01 -1.29
N LEU A 182 7.11 29.67 -1.00
CA LEU A 182 7.57 30.86 -1.74
C LEU A 182 7.72 30.56 -3.24
N ARG A 183 8.25 29.38 -3.58
CA ARG A 183 8.37 28.93 -4.98
C ARG A 183 7.01 28.86 -5.67
N PHE A 184 6.03 28.17 -5.07
CA PHE A 184 4.69 28.03 -5.66
C PHE A 184 3.94 29.37 -5.73
N LEU A 185 4.04 30.20 -4.69
CA LEU A 185 3.45 31.54 -4.69
C LEU A 185 4.03 32.41 -5.82
N THR A 186 5.34 32.33 -6.06
CA THR A 186 6.00 33.06 -7.16
C THR A 186 5.52 32.60 -8.53
N LEU A 187 5.20 31.32 -8.68
CA LEU A 187 4.63 30.78 -9.93
C LEU A 187 3.22 31.32 -10.17
N PHE A 188 2.37 31.38 -9.14
CA PHE A 188 0.98 31.84 -9.28
C PHE A 188 0.82 33.29 -9.75
N VAL A 189 1.88 34.11 -9.66
CA VAL A 189 1.86 35.52 -10.09
C VAL A 189 1.77 35.67 -11.62
N SER A 190 2.19 34.67 -12.40
CA SER A 190 2.27 34.79 -13.86
C SER A 190 2.06 33.47 -14.56
N GLU A 191 1.10 33.45 -15.49
CA GLU A 191 0.88 32.32 -16.40
C GLU A 191 2.17 31.93 -17.13
N THR A 192 2.93 32.91 -17.63
CA THR A 192 4.21 32.66 -18.31
C THR A 192 5.18 31.90 -17.41
N LYS A 193 5.29 32.26 -16.13
CA LYS A 193 6.15 31.55 -15.17
C LYS A 193 5.70 30.11 -14.95
N VAL A 194 4.39 29.88 -14.84
CA VAL A 194 3.83 28.52 -14.72
C VAL A 194 4.15 27.69 -15.96
N ASN A 195 3.88 28.23 -17.15
CA ASN A 195 4.13 27.52 -18.41
C ASN A 195 5.62 27.19 -18.62
N CYS A 196 6.52 28.13 -18.32
CA CYS A 196 7.97 27.87 -18.34
C CYS A 196 8.35 26.79 -17.32
N TYR A 197 7.88 26.90 -16.08
CA TYR A 197 8.17 25.92 -15.04
C TYR A 197 7.70 24.51 -15.40
N LEU A 198 6.48 24.38 -15.94
CA LEU A 198 5.94 23.10 -16.33
C LEU A 198 6.76 22.46 -17.46
N LYS A 199 7.08 23.21 -18.51
CA LYS A 199 7.85 22.72 -19.67
C LYS A 199 9.31 22.41 -19.33
N GLU A 200 9.97 23.27 -18.57
CA GLU A 200 11.42 23.18 -18.34
C GLU A 200 11.79 22.32 -17.14
N ARG A 201 10.90 22.19 -16.14
CA ARG A 201 11.21 21.48 -14.88
C ARG A 201 10.28 20.32 -14.61
N TRP A 202 8.97 20.53 -14.62
CA TRP A 202 8.03 19.50 -14.18
C TRP A 202 7.92 18.36 -15.18
N PHE A 203 7.54 18.62 -16.43
CA PHE A 203 7.34 17.56 -17.43
C PHE A 203 8.58 16.70 -17.64
N PRO A 204 9.81 17.25 -17.76
CA PRO A 204 11.02 16.44 -17.87
C PRO A 204 11.34 15.61 -16.62
N ALA A 205 11.01 16.12 -15.41
CA ALA A 205 11.27 15.42 -14.15
C ALA A 205 10.16 14.44 -13.76
N ARG A 206 8.96 14.57 -14.35
CA ARG A 206 7.72 13.89 -13.97
C ARG A 206 7.91 12.39 -13.81
N PHE A 207 8.46 11.73 -14.84
CA PHE A 207 8.73 10.29 -14.82
C PHE A 207 9.63 9.87 -13.65
N ASN A 208 10.75 10.57 -13.44
CA ASN A 208 11.69 10.25 -12.38
C ASN A 208 11.11 10.46 -10.98
N VAL A 209 10.27 11.50 -10.81
CA VAL A 209 9.58 11.77 -9.56
C VAL A 209 8.59 10.65 -9.21
N PHE A 210 7.86 10.16 -10.20
CA PHE A 210 6.94 9.04 -10.00
C PHE A 210 7.65 7.71 -9.79
N LYS A 211 8.74 7.47 -10.51
CA LYS A 211 9.64 6.35 -10.25
C LYS A 211 10.17 6.41 -8.82
N LYS A 212 10.52 7.59 -8.30
CA LYS A 212 10.91 7.74 -6.88
C LYS A 212 9.80 7.32 -5.92
N LEU A 213 8.55 7.74 -6.15
CA LEU A 213 7.40 7.29 -5.35
C LEU A 213 7.24 5.76 -5.38
N GLN A 214 7.44 5.14 -6.54
CA GLN A 214 7.39 3.68 -6.67
C GLN A 214 8.47 2.99 -5.84
N HIS A 215 9.71 3.48 -5.90
CA HIS A 215 10.80 2.90 -5.10
C HIS A 215 10.52 3.03 -3.60
N LEU A 216 10.02 4.18 -3.16
CA LEU A 216 9.64 4.40 -1.76
C LEU A 216 8.51 3.46 -1.31
N ALA A 217 7.49 3.23 -2.15
CA ALA A 217 6.43 2.26 -1.85
C ALA A 217 7.00 0.83 -1.70
N LEU A 218 7.93 0.44 -2.59
CA LEU A 218 8.60 -0.85 -2.52
C LEU A 218 9.51 -0.96 -1.28
N ASP A 219 10.19 0.10 -0.90
CA ASP A 219 11.04 0.11 0.29
C ASP A 219 10.20 -0.02 1.57
N ILE A 220 9.01 0.58 1.65
CA ILE A 220 8.09 0.37 2.78
C ILE A 220 7.74 -1.13 2.90
N VAL A 221 7.29 -1.76 1.81
CA VAL A 221 6.82 -3.14 1.89
C VAL A 221 7.95 -4.14 2.13
N LYS A 222 9.16 -3.89 1.62
CA LYS A 222 10.33 -4.76 1.90
C LYS A 222 10.68 -4.84 3.39
N HIS A 223 10.44 -3.77 4.14
CA HIS A 223 10.75 -3.68 5.57
C HIS A 223 9.61 -4.20 6.47
N LEU A 224 8.51 -4.70 5.91
CA LEU A 224 7.51 -5.43 6.68
C LEU A 224 8.14 -6.69 7.33
N PRO A 225 7.60 -7.16 8.46
CA PRO A 225 8.16 -8.31 9.17
C PRO A 225 8.16 -9.58 8.32
N GLU A 226 9.14 -10.46 8.58
CA GLU A 226 9.11 -11.82 8.03
C GLU A 226 7.92 -12.59 8.59
N VAL A 227 7.33 -13.44 7.75
CA VAL A 227 6.18 -14.27 8.10
C VAL A 227 6.46 -15.72 7.75
N LEU A 228 5.55 -16.62 8.13
CA LEU A 228 5.73 -18.06 7.97
C LEU A 228 6.12 -18.48 6.53
N LEU A 229 5.54 -17.83 5.52
CA LEU A 229 5.76 -18.13 4.10
C LEU A 229 7.19 -17.81 3.63
N ASP A 230 7.90 -16.90 4.33
CA ASP A 230 9.30 -16.60 4.02
C ASP A 230 10.25 -17.75 4.33
N LYS A 231 9.80 -18.72 5.13
CA LYS A 231 10.60 -19.87 5.55
C LYS A 231 10.36 -21.12 4.71
N VAL A 232 9.45 -21.07 3.72
CA VAL A 232 9.18 -22.20 2.82
C VAL A 232 10.48 -22.63 2.12
N GLY A 233 10.81 -23.92 2.21
CA GLY A 233 12.03 -24.51 1.66
C GLY A 233 13.29 -24.36 2.52
N SER A 234 13.21 -23.62 3.63
CA SER A 234 14.30 -23.54 4.62
C SER A 234 14.19 -24.63 5.67
N SER A 235 15.27 -24.85 6.45
CA SER A 235 15.23 -25.74 7.62
C SER A 235 14.25 -25.30 8.71
N GLU A 236 13.88 -24.01 8.73
CA GLU A 236 12.91 -23.46 9.68
C GLU A 236 11.45 -23.81 9.34
N TRP A 237 11.18 -24.31 8.12
CA TRP A 237 9.83 -24.68 7.69
C TRP A 237 9.19 -25.75 8.58
N VAL A 238 9.97 -26.63 9.21
CA VAL A 238 9.48 -27.68 10.11
C VAL A 238 8.71 -27.11 11.31
N TYR A 239 9.15 -25.96 11.83
CA TYR A 239 8.44 -25.28 12.92
C TYR A 239 7.12 -24.68 12.42
N ASN A 240 7.12 -24.09 11.23
CA ASN A 240 5.90 -23.56 10.62
C ASN A 240 4.90 -24.65 10.26
N ASP A 241 5.38 -25.80 9.79
CA ASP A 241 4.54 -26.99 9.59
C ASP A 241 3.85 -27.37 10.89
N SER A 242 4.59 -27.44 12.01
CA SER A 242 4.02 -27.74 13.33
C SER A 242 2.94 -26.72 13.74
N ILE A 243 3.20 -25.42 13.55
CA ILE A 243 2.19 -24.36 13.79
C ILE A 243 0.95 -24.58 12.92
N LEU A 244 1.12 -24.89 11.63
CA LEU A 244 0.00 -25.14 10.73
C LEU A 244 -0.82 -26.38 11.12
N LEU A 245 -0.20 -27.43 11.69
CA LEU A 245 -0.95 -28.56 12.29
C LEU A 245 -1.79 -28.09 13.47
N GLU A 246 -1.22 -27.28 14.35
CA GLU A 246 -1.89 -26.82 15.57
C GLU A 246 -3.07 -25.90 15.27
N LEU A 247 -2.97 -25.05 14.24
CA LEU A 247 -4.07 -24.22 13.79
C LEU A 247 -5.23 -25.05 13.25
N ASN A 248 -4.93 -26.13 12.50
CA ASN A 248 -5.89 -27.09 11.96
C ASN A 248 -7.11 -26.47 11.23
N THR A 249 -6.94 -25.31 10.60
CA THR A 249 -7.96 -24.71 9.74
C THR A 249 -7.85 -25.24 8.31
N LEU A 250 -8.92 -25.12 7.52
CA LEU A 250 -8.88 -25.50 6.10
C LEU A 250 -7.74 -24.80 5.35
N LEU A 251 -7.53 -23.51 5.64
CA LEU A 251 -6.44 -22.73 5.05
C LEU A 251 -5.08 -23.28 5.46
N ALA A 252 -4.89 -23.61 6.75
CA ALA A 252 -3.66 -24.20 7.25
C ALA A 252 -3.34 -25.53 6.56
N LEU A 253 -4.33 -26.41 6.42
CA LEU A 253 -4.18 -27.72 5.78
C LEU A 253 -3.80 -27.59 4.29
N ILE A 254 -4.46 -26.68 3.56
CA ILE A 254 -4.12 -26.40 2.15
C ILE A 254 -2.70 -25.84 2.04
N MET A 255 -2.32 -24.89 2.91
CA MET A 255 -0.96 -24.33 2.94
C MET A 255 0.09 -25.41 3.14
N ARG A 256 -0.10 -26.32 4.11
CA ARG A 256 0.80 -27.44 4.33
C ARG A 256 0.95 -28.29 3.07
N GLN A 257 -0.18 -28.73 2.52
CA GLN A 257 -0.19 -29.62 1.36
C GLN A 257 0.55 -29.01 0.17
N GLN A 258 0.30 -27.74 -0.13
CA GLN A 258 0.87 -27.07 -1.29
C GLN A 258 2.35 -26.72 -1.12
N LEU A 259 2.80 -26.46 0.11
CA LEU A 259 4.12 -25.89 0.36
C LEU A 259 5.15 -26.89 0.92
N ILE A 260 4.74 -28.04 1.44
CA ILE A 260 5.63 -28.99 2.15
C ILE A 260 6.87 -29.46 1.36
N ARG A 261 6.81 -29.50 0.03
CA ARG A 261 7.92 -29.91 -0.84
C ARG A 261 8.49 -28.79 -1.70
N LYS A 262 8.05 -27.56 -1.49
CA LYS A 262 8.49 -26.40 -2.27
C LYS A 262 9.80 -25.87 -1.72
N SER A 263 10.73 -25.48 -2.61
CA SER A 263 11.98 -24.81 -2.22
C SER A 263 11.78 -23.33 -1.91
N SER A 264 10.67 -22.75 -2.34
CA SER A 264 10.21 -21.39 -2.03
C SER A 264 8.73 -21.28 -2.41
N CYS A 265 8.02 -20.30 -1.87
CA CYS A 265 6.65 -19.99 -2.27
C CYS A 265 6.65 -18.90 -3.37
N THR A 266 6.05 -19.20 -4.52
CA THR A 266 5.90 -18.26 -5.64
C THR A 266 4.50 -17.63 -5.70
N GLU A 267 4.29 -16.67 -6.61
CA GLU A 267 2.97 -16.08 -6.83
C GLU A 267 1.96 -17.12 -7.35
N GLU A 268 2.40 -18.04 -8.21
CA GLU A 268 1.59 -19.14 -8.73
C GLU A 268 1.13 -20.10 -7.63
N ASP A 269 2.02 -20.45 -6.69
CA ASP A 269 1.68 -21.33 -5.55
C ASP A 269 0.55 -20.73 -4.71
N LEU A 270 0.54 -19.40 -4.54
CA LEU A 270 -0.49 -18.71 -3.80
C LEU A 270 -1.81 -18.65 -4.59
N PHE A 271 -1.77 -18.49 -5.92
CA PHE A 271 -2.98 -18.58 -6.75
C PHE A 271 -3.62 -19.96 -6.63
N GLU A 272 -2.81 -21.02 -6.68
CA GLU A 272 -3.28 -22.40 -6.52
C GLU A 272 -3.90 -22.64 -5.13
N LEU A 273 -3.25 -22.15 -4.06
CA LEU A 273 -3.78 -22.19 -2.70
C LEU A 273 -5.15 -21.53 -2.60
N ILE A 274 -5.30 -20.29 -3.11
CA ILE A 274 -6.58 -19.56 -3.07
C ILE A 274 -7.63 -20.27 -3.91
N HIS A 275 -7.26 -20.81 -5.07
CA HIS A 275 -8.14 -21.58 -5.94
C HIS A 275 -8.69 -22.83 -5.21
N ILE A 276 -7.83 -23.62 -4.58
CA ILE A 276 -8.23 -24.82 -3.83
C ILE A 276 -9.13 -24.46 -2.65
N TYR A 277 -8.81 -23.37 -1.94
CA TYR A 277 -9.62 -22.87 -0.84
C TYR A 277 -11.03 -22.52 -1.32
N ASN A 278 -11.13 -21.74 -2.40
CA ASN A 278 -12.41 -21.32 -2.97
C ASN A 278 -13.22 -22.47 -3.57
N SER A 279 -12.56 -23.52 -4.07
CA SER A 279 -13.26 -24.70 -4.60
C SER A 279 -13.78 -25.64 -3.49
N GLN A 280 -13.51 -25.33 -2.21
CA GLN A 280 -13.77 -26.18 -1.03
C GLN A 280 -13.25 -27.62 -1.20
N SER A 281 -12.33 -27.83 -2.14
CA SER A 281 -11.84 -29.14 -2.53
C SER A 281 -10.68 -29.49 -1.62
N CYS A 282 -10.97 -29.76 -0.34
CA CYS A 282 -9.98 -30.37 0.51
C CYS A 282 -9.86 -31.84 0.08
N PRO A 283 -8.70 -32.31 -0.41
CA PRO A 283 -8.54 -33.72 -0.74
C PRO A 283 -8.89 -34.55 0.49
N SER A 284 -9.74 -35.56 0.32
CA SER A 284 -10.24 -36.46 1.38
C SER A 284 -9.16 -37.25 2.14
N GLN A 285 -7.88 -36.94 1.91
CA GLN A 285 -6.72 -37.47 2.62
C GLN A 285 -6.32 -36.59 3.83
N LEU A 286 -7.12 -35.57 4.17
CA LEU A 286 -6.86 -34.58 5.25
C LEU A 286 -7.83 -34.69 6.45
N LEU A 287 -8.67 -35.72 6.50
CA LEU A 287 -9.35 -36.22 7.70
C LEU A 287 -8.77 -37.61 8.03
#